data_AF-A0A959E7J1-F1
#
_entry.id   AF-A0A959E7J1-F1
#
_cell.length_a   1.000
_cell.length_b   1.000
_cell.length_c   1.000
_cell.angle_alpha   90.00
_cell.angle_beta   90.00
_cell.angle_gamma   90.00
#
_symmetry.space_group_name_H-M   'P 1'
#
loop_
_entity.id
_entity.type
_entity.pdbx_description
1 polymer ?
#
loop_
_entity_poly.entity_id
_entity_poly.type
_entity_poly.pdbx_seq_one_letter_code
_entity_poly.pdbx_strand_id
1 'polypeptide(L)'
;RAGRDLKAACETSYGDLRQRHLDSHRRLFRRVSLDLPRTAASAKPTDERIRGFTGENDPSLAALHFQFGRYLLISCSRPGCQPANLQGMWNDARTAAWGGKYTVNINTEMNYWPAETTNLSECAEPLFQLVRDISTTGRRTAETMYRTRGWVCHHNTDLWRATAPVDSAGTGMWPTGGAWLSTHLWEHYQFGGDKEFLAGVYPILRGAAEFFVDNLVPEPE
;
A
#
# COMPACT_ATOMS: atom_id res chain seq x y z
N ARG A 1 -16.57 18.38 -8.99
CA ARG A 1 -15.56 18.39 -7.90
C ARG A 1 -14.33 19.21 -8.32
N ALA A 2 -13.63 18.84 -9.39
CA ALA A 2 -12.43 19.55 -9.88
C ALA A 2 -12.59 21.06 -10.10
N GLY A 3 -13.74 21.55 -10.59
CA GLY A 3 -13.98 22.98 -10.77
C GLY A 3 -13.93 23.80 -9.48
N ARG A 4 -14.33 23.22 -8.33
CA ARG A 4 -14.22 23.88 -7.02
C ARG A 4 -12.76 23.97 -6.57
N ASP A 5 -12.02 22.88 -6.73
CA ASP A 5 -10.61 22.80 -6.34
C ASP A 5 -9.75 23.77 -7.16
N LEU A 6 -10.01 23.85 -8.48
CA LEU A 6 -9.34 24.79 -9.38
C LEU A 6 -9.63 26.25 -8.99
N LYS A 7 -10.90 26.59 -8.75
CA LYS A 7 -11.28 27.95 -8.36
C LYS A 7 -10.58 28.39 -7.07
N ALA A 8 -10.61 27.55 -6.04
CA ALA A 8 -9.94 27.83 -4.77
C ALA A 8 -8.40 27.98 -4.94
N ALA A 9 -7.78 27.20 -5.84
CA ALA A 9 -6.37 27.34 -6.14
C ALA A 9 -6.05 28.66 -6.86
N CYS A 10 -6.87 29.08 -7.83
CA CYS A 10 -6.70 30.35 -8.56
C CYS A 10 -6.86 31.59 -7.66
N GLU A 11 -7.60 31.48 -6.56
CA GLU A 11 -7.75 32.53 -5.56
C GLU A 11 -6.53 32.65 -4.61
N THR A 12 -5.56 31.72 -4.69
CA THR A 12 -4.33 31.76 -3.89
C THR A 12 -3.10 32.04 -4.76
N SER A 13 -2.12 32.80 -4.24
CA SER A 13 -0.88 33.05 -4.96
C SER A 13 -0.06 31.75 -5.18
N TYR A 14 0.74 31.73 -6.25
CA TYR A 14 1.68 30.61 -6.49
C TYR A 14 2.66 30.43 -5.32
N GLY A 15 3.14 31.53 -4.73
CA GLY A 15 4.06 31.49 -3.58
C GLY A 15 3.46 30.74 -2.40
N ASP A 16 2.21 31.04 -2.06
CA ASP A 16 1.49 30.40 -0.96
C ASP A 16 1.14 28.95 -1.28
N LEU A 17 0.74 28.64 -2.52
CA LEU A 17 0.51 27.26 -2.97
C LEU A 17 1.78 26.42 -2.84
N ARG A 18 2.92 26.94 -3.31
CA ARG A 18 4.21 26.28 -3.24
C ARG A 18 4.65 26.06 -1.80
N GLN A 19 4.50 27.07 -0.94
CA GLN A 19 4.88 26.95 0.47
C GLN A 19 4.03 25.90 1.18
N ARG A 20 2.70 25.90 1.00
CA ARG A 20 1.81 24.85 1.52
C ARG A 20 2.18 23.46 1.05
N HIS A 21 2.53 23.30 -0.23
CA HIS A 21 3.03 22.03 -0.78
C HIS A 21 4.33 21.59 -0.08
N LEU A 22 5.31 22.49 0.02
CA LEU A 22 6.59 22.21 0.65
C LEU A 22 6.41 21.80 2.11
N ASP A 23 5.56 22.50 2.86
CA ASP A 23 5.30 22.19 4.28
C ASP A 23 4.63 20.82 4.43
N SER A 24 3.62 20.53 3.61
CA SER A 24 2.92 19.23 3.60
C SER A 24 3.86 18.07 3.26
N HIS A 25 4.69 18.21 2.22
CA HIS A 25 5.61 17.16 1.79
C HIS A 25 6.79 17.00 2.76
N ARG A 26 7.44 18.09 3.16
CA ARG A 26 8.62 18.07 4.03
C ARG A 26 8.30 17.52 5.42
N ARG A 27 7.08 17.75 5.94
CA ARG A 27 6.63 17.18 7.23
C ARG A 27 6.73 15.66 7.28
N LEU A 28 6.55 14.98 6.15
CA LEU A 28 6.70 13.52 6.02
C LEU A 28 8.13 13.16 5.59
N PHE A 29 8.59 13.75 4.49
CA PHE A 29 9.85 13.35 3.87
C PHE A 29 11.07 13.58 4.77
N ARG A 30 11.11 14.68 5.53
CA ARG A 30 12.27 15.02 6.38
C ARG A 30 12.36 14.26 7.71
N ARG A 31 11.43 13.34 8.01
CA ARG A 31 11.46 12.53 9.24
C ARG A 31 12.62 11.54 9.29
N VAL A 32 13.11 11.09 8.14
CA VAL A 32 14.20 10.10 8.03
C VAL A 32 15.25 10.59 7.05
N SER A 33 16.51 10.55 7.49
CA SER A 33 17.69 10.77 6.66
C SER A 33 18.55 9.51 6.66
N LEU A 34 19.06 9.16 5.48
CA LEU A 34 20.09 8.15 5.31
C LEU A 34 21.20 8.81 4.51
N ASP A 35 22.35 9.00 5.13
CA ASP A 35 23.52 9.60 4.49
C ASP A 35 24.59 8.53 4.33
N LEU A 36 25.02 8.33 3.09
CA LEU A 36 26.03 7.35 2.71
C LEU A 36 27.10 8.05 1.88
N PRO A 37 28.37 7.59 1.93
CA PRO A 37 29.48 8.26 1.27
C PRO A 37 29.22 8.54 -0.21
N ARG A 38 29.65 9.73 -0.65
CA ARG A 38 29.63 10.13 -2.05
C ARG A 38 30.97 9.79 -2.71
N THR A 39 30.91 9.48 -3.99
CA THR A 39 32.08 9.25 -4.85
C THR A 39 32.00 10.13 -6.09
N ALA A 40 32.99 10.05 -6.98
CA ALA A 40 32.93 10.76 -8.26
C ALA A 40 31.69 10.37 -9.10
N ALA A 41 31.20 9.14 -8.96
CA ALA A 41 29.98 8.68 -9.62
C ALA A 41 28.73 9.44 -9.14
N SER A 42 28.70 9.91 -7.89
CA SER A 42 27.55 10.59 -7.30
C SER A 42 27.21 11.95 -7.96
N ALA A 43 28.12 12.51 -8.77
CA ALA A 43 27.89 13.72 -9.55
C ALA A 43 27.30 13.47 -10.94
N LYS A 44 27.28 12.21 -11.41
CA LYS A 44 26.71 11.83 -12.72
C LYS A 44 25.17 11.90 -12.69
N PRO A 45 24.51 12.08 -13.85
CA PRO A 45 23.07 11.88 -14.00
C PRO A 45 22.59 10.52 -13.45
N THR A 46 21.36 10.44 -12.94
CA THR A 46 20.87 9.23 -12.23
C THR A 46 20.82 8.01 -13.13
N ASP A 47 20.49 8.19 -14.41
CA ASP A 47 20.49 7.12 -15.43
C ASP A 47 21.91 6.56 -15.69
N GLU A 48 22.93 7.42 -15.72
CA GLU A 48 24.33 6.98 -15.83
C GLU A 48 24.79 6.26 -14.57
N ARG A 49 24.39 6.74 -13.38
CA ARG A 49 24.68 6.08 -12.09
C ARG A 49 24.12 4.66 -12.04
N ILE A 50 22.89 4.47 -12.51
CA ILE A 50 22.24 3.14 -12.57
C ILE A 50 22.95 2.24 -13.58
N ARG A 51 23.21 2.70 -14.81
CA ARG A 51 23.92 1.90 -15.84
C ARG A 51 25.33 1.51 -15.40
N GLY A 52 26.01 2.40 -14.68
CA GLY A 52 27.36 2.20 -14.16
C GLY A 52 27.43 1.42 -12.85
N PHE A 53 26.29 1.01 -12.26
CA PHE A 53 26.24 0.23 -11.03
C PHE A 53 26.60 -1.24 -11.29
N THR A 54 27.83 -1.47 -11.77
CA THR A 54 28.39 -2.78 -12.11
C THR A 54 29.62 -3.13 -11.27
N GLY A 55 29.83 -2.40 -10.17
CA GLY A 55 30.98 -2.57 -9.26
C GLY A 55 31.66 -1.28 -8.83
N GLU A 56 31.36 -0.14 -9.48
CA GLU A 56 31.70 1.18 -8.92
C GLU A 56 30.95 1.38 -7.58
N ASN A 57 31.69 1.71 -6.53
CA ASN A 57 31.09 1.99 -5.22
C ASN A 57 30.37 3.36 -5.29
N ASP A 58 29.05 3.37 -5.46
CA ASP A 58 28.20 4.56 -5.26
C ASP A 58 27.16 4.32 -4.15
N PRO A 59 27.58 4.30 -2.87
CA PRO A 59 26.67 4.11 -1.73
C PRO A 59 25.54 5.14 -1.70
N SER A 60 25.81 6.36 -2.14
CA SER A 60 24.80 7.42 -2.18
C SER A 60 23.66 7.13 -3.15
N LEU A 61 23.83 6.21 -4.12
CA LEU A 61 22.73 5.76 -5.00
C LEU A 61 21.77 4.86 -4.22
N ALA A 62 22.27 4.01 -3.33
CA ALA A 62 21.43 3.22 -2.43
C ALA A 62 20.63 4.13 -1.47
N ALA A 63 21.25 5.17 -0.92
CA ALA A 63 20.55 6.18 -0.13
C ALA A 63 19.49 6.93 -0.95
N LEU A 64 19.79 7.30 -2.19
CA LEU A 64 18.83 7.91 -3.11
C LEU A 64 17.64 6.98 -3.39
N HIS A 65 17.88 5.69 -3.65
CA HIS A 65 16.83 4.72 -3.95
C HIS A 65 15.94 4.45 -2.72
N PHE A 66 16.53 4.36 -1.53
CA PHE A 66 15.78 4.30 -0.26
C PHE A 66 14.84 5.50 -0.10
N GLN A 67 15.35 6.72 -0.32
CA GLN A 67 14.53 7.93 -0.25
C GLN A 67 13.49 8.01 -1.37
N PHE A 68 13.78 7.44 -2.54
CA PHE A 68 12.82 7.38 -3.64
C PHE A 68 11.62 6.50 -3.28
N GLY A 69 11.81 5.36 -2.61
CA GLY A 69 10.69 4.55 -2.09
C GLY A 69 9.78 5.34 -1.14
N ARG A 70 10.37 6.09 -0.19
CA ARG A 70 9.62 6.98 0.71
C ARG A 70 8.88 8.08 -0.05
N TYR A 71 9.55 8.71 -1.01
CA TYR A 71 8.95 9.74 -1.88
C TYR A 71 7.73 9.20 -2.66
N LEU A 72 7.85 8.00 -3.23
CA LEU A 72 6.76 7.37 -3.97
C LEU A 72 5.56 7.12 -3.07
N LEU A 73 5.76 6.50 -1.89
CA LEU A 73 4.65 6.23 -0.97
C LEU A 73 3.95 7.51 -0.50
N ILE A 74 4.69 8.58 -0.18
CA ILE A 74 4.12 9.89 0.15
C ILE A 74 3.28 10.45 -1.00
N SER A 75 3.69 10.17 -2.24
CA SER A 75 3.08 10.73 -3.44
C SER A 75 1.84 9.95 -3.90
N CYS A 76 1.77 8.64 -3.65
CA CYS A 76 0.68 7.79 -4.12
C CYS A 76 -0.24 7.22 -3.02
N SER A 77 0.07 7.41 -1.73
CA SER A 77 -0.77 6.95 -0.63
C SER A 77 -0.84 7.99 0.50
N ARG A 78 -1.90 8.81 0.50
CA ARG A 78 -2.17 9.81 1.53
C ARG A 78 -3.55 9.57 2.15
N PRO A 79 -3.76 9.96 3.42
CA PRO A 79 -5.08 9.95 4.05
C PRO A 79 -6.18 10.49 3.13
N GLY A 80 -7.27 9.74 2.98
CA GLY A 80 -8.40 10.07 2.11
C GLY A 80 -8.23 9.74 0.62
N CYS A 81 -7.10 9.18 0.18
CA CYS A 81 -6.89 8.65 -1.17
C CYS A 81 -7.20 7.13 -1.24
N GLN A 82 -7.08 6.55 -2.45
CA GLN A 82 -6.99 5.10 -2.61
C GLN A 82 -5.56 4.63 -2.28
N PRO A 83 -5.36 3.35 -1.90
CA PRO A 83 -4.03 2.82 -1.71
C PRO A 83 -3.21 2.77 -3.00
N ALA A 84 -1.87 2.75 -2.86
CA ALA A 84 -0.95 2.48 -3.95
C ALA A 84 -1.25 1.13 -4.62
N ASN A 85 -1.56 1.15 -5.92
CA ASN A 85 -1.76 -0.06 -6.72
C ASN A 85 -0.43 -0.59 -7.28
N LEU A 86 -0.46 -1.56 -8.20
CA LEU A 86 0.75 -2.11 -8.86
C LEU A 86 1.69 -1.07 -9.48
N GLN A 87 1.18 0.12 -9.80
CA GLN A 87 1.93 1.23 -10.40
C GLN A 87 1.88 2.49 -9.52
N GLY A 88 1.58 2.34 -8.23
CA GLY A 88 1.32 3.44 -7.30
C GLY A 88 0.04 4.20 -7.68
N MET A 89 0.20 5.20 -8.55
CA MET A 89 -0.90 5.94 -9.17
C MET A 89 -0.59 6.36 -10.62
N TRP A 90 0.52 5.88 -11.20
CA TRP A 90 1.07 6.35 -12.46
C TRP A 90 0.87 5.31 -13.56
N ASN A 91 -0.05 5.59 -14.48
CA ASN A 91 -0.36 4.70 -15.60
C ASN A 91 -0.83 5.52 -16.81
N ASP A 92 -0.23 5.29 -17.97
CA ASP A 92 -0.60 5.90 -19.25
C ASP A 92 -1.37 4.94 -20.18
N ALA A 93 -1.42 3.65 -19.85
CA ALA A 93 -2.10 2.64 -20.65
C ALA A 93 -3.59 2.53 -20.32
N ARG A 94 -4.45 2.36 -21.34
CA ARG A 94 -5.88 2.06 -21.13
C ARG A 94 -6.10 0.67 -20.53
N THR A 95 -5.23 -0.28 -20.89
CA THR A 95 -5.19 -1.65 -20.37
C THR A 95 -3.82 -1.85 -19.72
N ALA A 96 -3.72 -1.53 -18.43
CA ALA A 96 -2.50 -1.69 -17.67
C ALA A 96 -2.12 -3.17 -17.49
N ALA A 97 -0.83 -3.45 -17.31
CA ALA A 97 -0.37 -4.80 -16.98
C ALA A 97 -1.04 -5.27 -15.67
N TRP A 98 -1.60 -6.48 -15.68
CA TRP A 98 -2.42 -7.03 -14.58
C TRP A 98 -3.55 -6.09 -14.11
N GLY A 99 -4.02 -5.23 -15.00
CA GLY A 99 -5.09 -4.25 -14.75
C GLY A 99 -4.71 -3.09 -13.83
N GLY A 100 -3.44 -2.94 -13.43
CA GLY A 100 -3.03 -1.92 -12.45
C GLY A 100 -3.80 -2.05 -11.13
N LYS A 101 -4.18 -3.28 -10.77
CA LYS A 101 -5.05 -3.62 -9.64
C LYS A 101 -4.28 -3.68 -8.31
N TYR A 102 -4.93 -4.20 -7.29
CA TYR A 102 -4.31 -4.62 -6.05
C TYR A 102 -4.11 -6.12 -6.11
N THR A 103 -2.88 -6.57 -6.36
CA THR A 103 -2.49 -7.96 -6.20
C THR A 103 -2.02 -8.16 -4.77
N VAL A 104 -2.72 -9.00 -4.03
CA VAL A 104 -2.69 -9.11 -2.56
C VAL A 104 -2.22 -10.50 -2.11
N ASN A 105 -1.30 -11.05 -2.88
CA ASN A 105 -0.53 -12.24 -2.52
C ASN A 105 0.98 -11.96 -2.46
N ILE A 106 1.36 -10.67 -2.46
CA ILE A 106 2.71 -10.13 -2.23
C ILE A 106 2.78 -8.62 -2.58
N ASN A 107 2.22 -8.21 -3.72
CA ASN A 107 2.56 -6.91 -4.32
C ASN A 107 2.02 -5.72 -3.51
N THR A 108 0.74 -5.78 -3.13
CA THR A 108 0.10 -4.71 -2.37
C THR A 108 0.66 -4.68 -0.96
N GLU A 109 0.94 -5.82 -0.35
CA GLU A 109 1.61 -5.92 0.94
C GLU A 109 2.98 -5.23 0.90
N MET A 110 3.77 -5.56 -0.13
CA MET A 110 5.11 -5.00 -0.36
C MET A 110 5.10 -3.48 -0.52
N ASN A 111 4.08 -2.91 -1.14
CA ASN A 111 3.93 -1.45 -1.24
C ASN A 111 3.92 -0.77 0.14
N TYR A 112 3.47 -1.46 1.20
CA TYR A 112 3.30 -0.91 2.54
C TYR A 112 4.30 -1.37 3.59
N TRP A 113 5.18 -2.32 3.29
CA TRP A 113 6.31 -2.66 4.18
C TRP A 113 7.13 -1.44 4.66
N PRO A 114 7.38 -0.40 3.83
CA PRO A 114 8.11 0.78 4.31
C PRO A 114 7.27 1.73 5.16
N ALA A 115 5.93 1.61 5.22
CA ALA A 115 5.07 2.63 5.82
C ALA A 115 5.44 2.89 7.29
N GLU A 116 5.49 1.84 8.10
CA GLU A 116 5.81 1.97 9.52
C GLU A 116 7.32 2.17 9.75
N THR A 117 8.14 1.30 9.16
CA THR A 117 9.60 1.26 9.38
C THR A 117 10.33 2.52 8.89
N THR A 118 9.75 3.26 7.94
CA THR A 118 10.35 4.50 7.41
C THR A 118 9.63 5.78 7.87
N ASN A 119 8.83 5.68 8.94
CA ASN A 119 8.17 6.79 9.62
C ASN A 119 7.15 7.54 8.74
N LEU A 120 6.29 6.76 8.08
CA LEU A 120 5.22 7.19 7.18
C LEU A 120 3.90 6.48 7.53
N SER A 121 3.64 6.21 8.80
CA SER A 121 2.45 5.47 9.28
C SER A 121 1.13 6.02 8.72
N GLU A 122 1.01 7.35 8.58
CA GLU A 122 -0.19 7.99 8.02
C GLU A 122 -0.42 7.64 6.54
N CYS A 123 0.62 7.22 5.81
CA CYS A 123 0.50 6.76 4.43
C CYS A 123 -0.10 5.34 4.33
N ALA A 124 -0.22 4.59 5.42
CA ALA A 124 -0.86 3.27 5.43
C ALA A 124 -2.40 3.35 5.57
N GLU A 125 -2.95 4.50 5.95
CA GLU A 125 -4.39 4.68 6.16
C GLU A 125 -5.26 4.25 4.95
N PRO A 126 -4.89 4.55 3.68
CA PRO A 126 -5.63 4.06 2.52
C PRO A 126 -5.68 2.54 2.41
N LEU A 127 -4.63 1.83 2.83
CA LEU A 127 -4.63 0.36 2.89
C LEU A 127 -5.63 -0.12 3.94
N PHE A 128 -5.64 0.49 5.12
CA PHE A 128 -6.58 0.10 6.19
C PHE A 128 -8.03 0.30 5.75
N GLN A 129 -8.30 1.36 4.99
CA GLN A 129 -9.63 1.56 4.41
C GLN A 129 -9.97 0.50 3.36
N LEU A 130 -9.03 0.13 2.49
CA LEU A 130 -9.21 -0.99 1.56
C LEU A 130 -9.55 -2.28 2.33
N VAL A 131 -8.80 -2.60 3.39
CA VAL A 131 -9.03 -3.80 4.21
C VAL A 131 -10.41 -3.77 4.88
N ARG A 132 -10.83 -2.62 5.41
CA ARG A 132 -12.20 -2.42 5.94
C ARG A 132 -13.27 -2.72 4.89
N ASP A 133 -13.12 -2.16 3.70
CA ASP A 133 -14.09 -2.32 2.62
C ASP A 133 -14.17 -3.79 2.14
N ILE A 134 -13.02 -4.42 1.88
CA ILE A 134 -12.98 -5.84 1.45
C ILE A 134 -13.41 -6.79 2.57
N SER A 135 -13.27 -6.41 3.84
CA SER A 135 -13.84 -7.20 4.95
C SER A 135 -15.36 -7.19 4.96
N THR A 136 -15.99 -6.19 4.33
CA THR A 136 -17.44 -6.13 4.16
C THR A 136 -17.88 -6.93 2.95
N THR A 137 -17.26 -6.72 1.78
CA THR A 137 -17.61 -7.47 0.56
C THR A 137 -17.22 -8.94 0.65
N GLY A 138 -16.10 -9.24 1.31
CA GLY A 138 -15.57 -10.58 1.52
C GLY A 138 -16.42 -11.47 2.43
N ARG A 139 -17.29 -10.91 3.28
CA ARG A 139 -18.29 -11.70 4.04
C ARG A 139 -19.24 -12.41 3.10
N ARG A 140 -19.71 -11.70 2.06
CA ARG A 140 -20.58 -12.28 1.04
C ARG A 140 -19.87 -13.40 0.28
N THR A 141 -18.58 -13.23 -0.04
CA THR A 141 -17.78 -14.28 -0.67
C THR A 141 -17.66 -15.52 0.22
N ALA A 142 -17.33 -15.33 1.51
CA ALA A 142 -17.23 -16.42 2.49
C ALA A 142 -18.55 -17.20 2.59
N GLU A 143 -19.67 -16.50 2.79
CA GLU A 143 -21.00 -17.10 2.89
C GLU A 143 -21.42 -17.83 1.61
N THR A 144 -21.28 -17.17 0.45
CA THR A 144 -21.82 -17.69 -0.82
C THR A 144 -20.98 -18.86 -1.36
N MET A 145 -19.66 -18.78 -1.25
CA MET A 145 -18.75 -19.74 -1.88
C MET A 145 -18.30 -20.85 -0.93
N TYR A 146 -18.12 -20.53 0.35
CA TYR A 146 -17.56 -21.45 1.35
C TYR A 146 -18.56 -21.86 2.42
N ARG A 147 -19.68 -21.13 2.58
CA ARG A 147 -20.67 -21.33 3.66
C ARG A 147 -20.04 -21.19 5.05
N THR A 148 -19.08 -20.28 5.18
CA THR A 148 -18.33 -20.02 6.42
C THR A 148 -18.69 -18.67 7.01
N ARG A 149 -18.43 -18.50 8.32
CA ARG A 149 -18.42 -17.17 8.95
C ARG A 149 -17.16 -16.40 8.53
N GLY A 150 -17.04 -15.18 9.03
CA GLY A 150 -15.89 -14.34 8.76
C GLY A 150 -15.94 -13.72 7.37
N TRP A 151 -14.76 -13.47 6.80
CA TRP A 151 -14.64 -12.89 5.46
C TRP A 151 -13.38 -13.40 4.77
N VAL A 152 -13.41 -13.39 3.42
CA VAL A 152 -12.28 -13.85 2.60
C VAL A 152 -12.04 -12.88 1.44
N CYS A 153 -10.77 -12.71 1.09
CA CYS A 153 -10.32 -12.12 -0.16
C CYS A 153 -9.22 -13.01 -0.73
N HIS A 154 -9.27 -13.25 -2.04
CA HIS A 154 -8.30 -14.07 -2.75
C HIS A 154 -7.08 -13.23 -3.17
N HIS A 155 -6.30 -13.69 -4.17
CA HIS A 155 -5.04 -13.04 -4.55
C HIS A 155 -5.16 -11.65 -5.19
N ASN A 156 -6.35 -11.19 -5.60
CA ASN A 156 -6.53 -9.90 -6.28
C ASN A 156 -7.80 -9.19 -5.79
N THR A 157 -7.75 -7.86 -5.72
CA THR A 157 -8.92 -6.97 -5.59
C THR A 157 -8.73 -5.72 -6.45
N ASP A 158 -9.73 -4.86 -6.51
CA ASP A 158 -9.71 -3.65 -7.34
C ASP A 158 -10.49 -2.49 -6.70
N LEU A 159 -10.72 -1.44 -7.48
CA LEU A 159 -11.46 -0.25 -7.03
C LEU A 159 -12.86 -0.60 -6.49
N TRP A 160 -13.47 -1.68 -6.98
CA TRP A 160 -14.81 -2.12 -6.63
C TRP A 160 -14.83 -3.13 -5.48
N ARG A 161 -13.67 -3.42 -4.87
CA ARG A 161 -13.56 -4.30 -3.70
C ARG A 161 -14.01 -5.72 -3.99
N ALA A 162 -13.73 -6.20 -5.20
CA ALA A 162 -13.99 -7.60 -5.55
C ALA A 162 -13.12 -8.54 -4.71
N THR A 163 -13.73 -9.62 -4.20
CA THR A 163 -13.09 -10.56 -3.28
C THR A 163 -13.16 -12.02 -3.73
N ALA A 164 -13.89 -12.31 -4.81
CA ALA A 164 -13.95 -13.63 -5.44
C ALA A 164 -12.60 -13.99 -6.12
N PRO A 165 -12.29 -15.28 -6.31
CA PRO A 165 -11.11 -15.67 -7.07
C PRO A 165 -11.25 -15.19 -8.52
N VAL A 166 -10.14 -14.75 -9.11
CA VAL A 166 -10.08 -14.27 -10.51
C VAL A 166 -9.07 -15.08 -11.32
N ASP A 167 -9.10 -14.89 -12.63
CA ASP A 167 -8.24 -15.54 -13.60
C ASP A 167 -8.43 -17.06 -13.67
N SER A 168 -7.53 -17.87 -13.10
CA SER A 168 -7.58 -19.35 -13.19
C SER A 168 -7.47 -20.01 -11.83
N ALA A 169 -7.93 -21.26 -11.69
CA ALA A 169 -7.83 -21.98 -10.41
C ALA A 169 -6.38 -22.09 -9.89
N GLY A 170 -5.39 -22.29 -10.78
CA GLY A 170 -3.98 -22.46 -10.40
C GLY A 170 -3.30 -21.21 -9.83
N THR A 171 -3.94 -20.04 -9.93
CA THR A 171 -3.41 -18.75 -9.43
C THR A 171 -4.43 -18.03 -8.54
N GLY A 172 -5.69 -18.11 -8.93
CA GLY A 172 -6.87 -17.49 -8.32
C GLY A 172 -7.36 -18.13 -7.04
N MET A 173 -7.27 -19.46 -6.92
CA MET A 173 -7.73 -20.20 -5.75
C MET A 173 -6.70 -20.14 -4.61
N TRP A 174 -6.55 -18.93 -4.07
CA TRP A 174 -5.63 -18.63 -2.98
C TRP A 174 -6.36 -17.75 -1.95
N PRO A 175 -7.09 -18.35 -0.99
CA PRO A 175 -8.04 -17.66 -0.11
C PRO A 175 -7.38 -17.04 1.14
N THR A 176 -6.20 -16.45 0.98
CA THR A 176 -5.39 -15.93 2.11
C THR A 176 -4.98 -14.47 1.95
N GLY A 177 -5.46 -13.77 0.92
CA GLY A 177 -5.12 -12.35 0.70
C GLY A 177 -5.70 -11.43 1.75
N GLY A 178 -6.97 -11.64 2.09
CA GLY A 178 -7.60 -10.89 3.20
C GLY A 178 -6.88 -11.09 4.54
N ALA A 179 -6.38 -12.31 4.78
CA ALA A 179 -5.66 -12.65 5.99
C ALA A 179 -4.27 -11.98 6.04
N TRP A 180 -3.52 -12.00 4.94
CA TRP A 180 -2.22 -11.34 4.87
C TRP A 180 -2.38 -9.82 5.00
N LEU A 181 -3.30 -9.19 4.27
CA LEU A 181 -3.54 -7.76 4.42
C LEU A 181 -3.95 -7.36 5.85
N SER A 182 -4.62 -8.26 6.58
CA SER A 182 -4.99 -8.02 7.99
C SER A 182 -3.76 -7.90 8.90
N THR A 183 -2.61 -8.47 8.54
CA THR A 183 -1.38 -8.32 9.35
C THR A 183 -0.92 -6.87 9.39
N HIS A 184 -1.15 -6.08 8.35
CA HIS A 184 -0.82 -4.64 8.34
C HIS A 184 -1.63 -3.84 9.38
N LEU A 185 -2.87 -4.25 9.69
CA LEU A 185 -3.65 -3.62 10.76
C LEU A 185 -3.02 -3.92 12.13
N TRP A 186 -2.56 -5.16 12.34
CA TRP A 186 -1.88 -5.55 13.57
C TRP A 186 -0.51 -4.88 13.70
N GLU A 187 0.27 -4.82 12.62
CA GLU A 187 1.57 -4.13 12.56
C GLU A 187 1.42 -2.65 12.93
N HIS A 188 0.43 -1.95 12.36
CA HIS A 188 0.19 -0.54 12.70
C HIS A 188 -0.02 -0.35 14.22
N TYR A 189 -0.81 -1.21 14.85
CA TYR A 189 -0.96 -1.22 16.30
C TYR A 189 0.37 -1.51 17.02
N GLN A 190 1.17 -2.48 16.56
CA GLN A 190 2.45 -2.79 17.20
C GLN A 190 3.47 -1.64 17.11
N PHE A 191 3.48 -0.89 16.01
CA PHE A 191 4.37 0.27 15.84
C PHE A 191 3.88 1.50 16.63
N GLY A 192 2.57 1.76 16.67
CA GLY A 192 2.01 2.97 17.28
C GLY A 192 1.49 2.83 18.71
N GLY A 193 1.09 1.63 19.13
CA GLY A 193 0.48 1.35 20.44
C GLY A 193 -0.95 1.87 20.61
N ASP A 194 -1.61 2.34 19.55
CA ASP A 194 -2.94 2.93 19.60
C ASP A 194 -4.03 1.87 19.83
N LYS A 195 -4.54 1.81 21.06
CA LYS A 195 -5.59 0.88 21.47
C LYS A 195 -6.97 1.23 20.91
N GLU A 196 -7.24 2.51 20.61
CA GLU A 196 -8.50 2.92 20.00
C GLU A 196 -8.55 2.46 18.55
N PHE A 197 -7.44 2.65 17.81
CA PHE A 197 -7.28 2.07 16.48
C PHE A 197 -7.47 0.55 16.53
N LEU A 198 -6.77 -0.16 17.43
CA LEU A 198 -6.87 -1.61 17.55
C LEU A 198 -8.31 -2.03 17.82
N ALA A 199 -9.01 -1.40 18.77
CA ALA A 199 -10.40 -1.71 19.07
C ALA A 199 -11.30 -1.55 17.84
N GLY A 200 -11.06 -0.53 17.01
CA GLY A 200 -11.79 -0.29 15.77
C GLY A 200 -11.54 -1.32 14.67
N VAL A 201 -10.33 -1.88 14.59
CA VAL A 201 -9.96 -2.86 13.53
C VAL A 201 -10.02 -4.32 14.00
N TYR A 202 -10.08 -4.57 15.31
CA TYR A 202 -10.12 -5.93 15.86
C TYR A 202 -11.26 -6.81 15.31
N PRO A 203 -12.49 -6.30 15.07
CA PRO A 203 -13.53 -7.10 14.43
C PRO A 203 -13.14 -7.63 13.04
N ILE A 204 -12.28 -6.91 12.32
CA ILE A 204 -11.77 -7.32 10.99
C ILE A 204 -10.77 -8.46 11.15
N LEU A 205 -9.82 -8.32 12.09
CA LEU A 205 -8.85 -9.36 12.43
C LEU A 205 -9.55 -10.66 12.86
N ARG A 206 -10.53 -10.54 13.76
CA ARG A 206 -11.36 -11.65 14.22
C ARG A 206 -12.10 -12.30 13.05
N GLY A 207 -12.72 -11.52 12.18
CA GLY A 207 -13.45 -12.05 11.02
C GLY A 207 -12.55 -12.81 10.03
N ALA A 208 -11.29 -12.40 9.88
CA ALA A 208 -10.32 -13.14 9.05
C ALA A 208 -9.97 -14.49 9.70
N ALA A 209 -9.81 -14.53 11.02
CA ALA A 209 -9.56 -15.77 11.75
C ALA A 209 -10.79 -16.72 11.75
N GLU A 210 -12.00 -16.19 11.89
CA GLU A 210 -13.25 -16.97 11.84
C GLU A 210 -13.43 -17.72 10.51
N PHE A 211 -13.00 -17.13 9.39
CA PHE A 211 -13.00 -17.81 8.09
C PHE A 211 -12.14 -19.10 8.13
N PHE A 212 -10.92 -19.03 8.69
CA PHE A 212 -10.07 -20.22 8.79
C PHE A 212 -10.61 -21.27 9.75
N VAL A 213 -11.14 -20.84 10.90
CA VAL A 213 -11.74 -21.77 11.88
C VAL A 213 -12.85 -22.61 11.25
N ASP A 214 -13.66 -22.02 10.36
CA ASP A 214 -14.74 -22.75 9.70
C ASP A 214 -14.30 -23.50 8.43
N ASN A 215 -13.20 -23.09 7.79
CA ASN A 215 -12.76 -23.62 6.49
C ASN A 215 -11.61 -24.63 6.58
N LEU A 216 -10.92 -24.73 7.71
CA LEU A 216 -9.94 -25.78 7.97
C LEU A 216 -10.62 -27.14 8.07
N VAL A 217 -10.02 -28.14 7.44
CA VAL A 217 -10.49 -29.53 7.47
C VAL A 217 -9.40 -30.43 8.07
N PRO A 218 -9.76 -31.56 8.69
CA PRO A 218 -8.78 -32.56 9.08
C PRO A 218 -7.96 -33.02 7.87
N GLU A 219 -6.66 -33.21 8.07
CA GLU A 219 -5.82 -33.88 7.07
C GLU A 219 -6.35 -35.32 6.86
N PRO A 220 -6.51 -35.78 5.61
CA PRO A 220 -6.87 -37.17 5.34
C PRO A 220 -5.80 -38.11 5.92
N GLU A 221 -6.24 -39.26 6.44
CA GLU A 221 -5.34 -40.37 6.83
C GLU A 221 -4.59 -40.96 5.63
#